data_AF-A0A934VBT6-F1
#
_entry.id   AF-A0A934VBT6-F1
#
_cell.length_a   1.000
_cell.length_b   1.000
_cell.length_c   1.000
_cell.angle_alpha   90.00
_cell.angle_beta   90.00
_cell.angle_gamma   90.00
#
_symmetry.space_group_name_H-M   'P 1'
#
loop_
_entity.id
_entity.type
_entity.pdbx_description
1 polymer ?
#
loop_
_entity_poly.entity_id
_entity_poly.type
_entity_poly.pdbx_seq_one_letter_code
_entity_poly.pdbx_strand_id
1 'polypeptide(L)'
;MNDALPAKWLSYITVAAIGGTAGWIARPKHGGPQQIVSKEIAPVKPARPGGEDLLDAFVQKHKSPSSPAKGSITDRFNEISKTLPVSADPAADFQKLLAEYSPAMGAAQGVDQLATLGALFSQWIDHDPQAAFTFVGRGYAYGGNSRMVANVFFNDFAGKYLEKHGLPALMDAISGAGKLVDLLTPVISKDLAKRGSMQELKQLRETSPVFFESGQAGGELGKEWPVERRDELLAALDPKSSAAAMAAIAARMEGSSGGEWIMTKWENGELSQEIREAMASGVFGSSDSIIPGITLHQRLGLMRELGTLEKEAKKQQVWENYYSWTAPGTVKKKDEEWIADGMIRNSLRNCFNADGGDDDSLFGFRHGVLDVGEVLKLAKANTVDPGDYRSAYDSQLFRTLAEENPHAALGMLTGMPPKEQEKQKADAARAWSNNINPDAFFRLTESVDTTGDDGLQASLQDAWDRKSHARIHAYGTSYLEWIKTLPTGANKTRALKSIAQGGFSQLSVEAGKLLNQP
;
A
#
# COMPACT_ATOMS: atom_id res chain seq x y z
N MET A 1 18.25 50.94 -36.45
CA MET A 1 19.50 51.03 -35.68
C MET A 1 19.52 49.87 -34.72
N ASN A 2 20.62 49.12 -34.78
CA ASN A 2 20.93 47.95 -33.97
C ASN A 2 20.84 48.27 -32.48
N ASP A 3 20.38 47.31 -31.68
CA ASP A 3 21.24 46.69 -30.67
C ASP A 3 20.65 45.37 -30.17
N ALA A 4 21.58 44.48 -29.84
CA ALA A 4 21.48 43.04 -29.81
C ALA A 4 20.94 42.47 -28.48
N LEU A 5 20.21 41.36 -28.58
CA LEU A 5 19.89 40.46 -27.47
C LEU A 5 21.05 39.45 -27.27
N PRO A 6 21.47 39.13 -26.03
CA PRO A 6 22.54 38.17 -25.79
C PRO A 6 22.05 36.72 -25.93
N ALA A 7 22.68 36.02 -26.86
CA ALA A 7 22.57 34.58 -27.09
C ALA A 7 23.12 33.78 -25.88
N LYS A 8 22.24 33.09 -25.13
CA LYS A 8 22.63 32.01 -24.21
C LYS A 8 21.53 30.98 -23.89
N TRP A 9 20.55 30.78 -24.79
CA TRP A 9 19.41 29.86 -24.57
C TRP A 9 19.17 28.86 -25.72
N LEU A 10 20.19 28.51 -26.51
CA LEU A 10 20.04 27.71 -27.74
C LEU A 10 20.99 26.51 -27.84
N SER A 11 21.28 25.85 -26.71
CA SER A 11 22.10 24.63 -26.66
C SER A 11 21.47 23.43 -25.94
N TYR A 12 20.17 23.46 -25.63
CA TYR A 12 19.48 22.32 -24.98
C TYR A 12 18.30 21.71 -25.76
N ILE A 13 18.00 22.17 -26.99
CA ILE A 13 16.83 21.70 -27.76
C ILE A 13 17.21 20.83 -29.00
N THR A 14 18.48 20.44 -29.15
CA THR A 14 18.92 19.63 -30.33
C THR A 14 19.62 18.32 -29.97
N VAL A 15 19.17 17.62 -28.91
CA VAL A 15 19.53 16.19 -28.68
C VAL A 15 18.30 15.30 -28.45
N ALA A 16 17.08 15.85 -28.39
CA ALA A 16 15.87 15.04 -28.13
C ALA A 16 15.03 14.69 -29.39
N ALA A 17 15.54 14.92 -30.61
CA ALA A 17 14.74 14.79 -31.84
C ALA A 17 15.21 13.72 -32.85
N ILE A 18 16.24 12.92 -32.55
CA ILE A 18 16.68 11.83 -33.44
C ILE A 18 17.06 10.61 -32.58
N GLY A 19 16.08 9.79 -32.22
CA GLY A 19 16.34 8.60 -31.41
C GLY A 19 15.18 7.63 -31.26
N GLY A 20 14.19 7.63 -32.15
CA GLY A 20 13.05 6.75 -32.00
C GLY A 20 12.16 6.67 -33.22
N THR A 21 12.59 5.91 -34.24
CA THR A 21 11.72 5.17 -35.17
C THR A 21 12.60 4.40 -36.17
N ALA A 22 12.98 3.16 -35.85
CA ALA A 22 13.26 2.10 -36.83
C ALA A 22 13.60 0.81 -36.09
N GLY A 23 12.79 -0.23 -36.24
CA GLY A 23 13.26 -1.57 -35.85
C GLY A 23 12.26 -2.65 -35.50
N TRP A 24 11.03 -2.69 -36.05
CA TRP A 24 10.17 -3.88 -35.92
C TRP A 24 9.23 -4.09 -37.11
N ILE A 25 9.75 -4.49 -38.27
CA ILE A 25 9.04 -5.35 -39.26
C ILE A 25 10.09 -6.12 -40.09
N ALA A 26 10.35 -7.38 -39.74
CA ALA A 26 10.71 -8.44 -40.69
C ALA A 26 10.80 -9.79 -39.96
N ARG A 27 9.82 -10.68 -40.21
CA ARG A 27 9.93 -12.12 -39.90
C ARG A 27 10.76 -12.79 -40.99
N PRO A 28 11.80 -13.57 -40.68
CA PRO A 28 12.27 -14.61 -41.58
C PRO A 28 11.49 -15.89 -41.31
N LYS A 29 10.82 -16.39 -42.34
CA LYS A 29 10.52 -17.81 -42.48
C LYS A 29 11.86 -18.52 -42.65
N HIS A 30 12.18 -19.51 -41.81
CA HIS A 30 12.79 -20.80 -42.16
C HIS A 30 13.10 -21.59 -40.89
N GLY A 31 12.70 -22.86 -40.90
CA GLY A 31 12.86 -23.79 -39.79
C GLY A 31 14.25 -24.43 -39.71
N GLY A 32 14.62 -24.79 -38.49
CA GLY A 32 15.75 -25.65 -38.15
C GLY A 32 15.78 -25.87 -36.62
N PRO A 33 16.01 -27.10 -36.13
CA PRO A 33 15.97 -27.39 -34.70
C PRO A 33 17.22 -26.84 -34.00
N GLN A 34 17.04 -25.96 -33.00
CA GLN A 34 18.13 -25.53 -32.14
C GLN A 34 18.41 -26.58 -31.06
N GLN A 35 19.64 -27.09 -31.03
CA GLN A 35 20.21 -27.82 -29.91
C GLN A 35 20.25 -26.92 -28.67
N ILE A 36 19.56 -27.33 -27.62
CA ILE A 36 19.69 -26.73 -26.29
C ILE A 36 20.95 -27.31 -25.66
N VAL A 37 22.02 -26.52 -25.58
CA VAL A 37 23.18 -26.82 -24.75
C VAL A 37 22.86 -26.36 -23.33
N SER A 38 22.66 -27.31 -22.43
CA SER A 38 22.44 -27.08 -21.00
C SER A 38 23.66 -26.39 -20.38
N LYS A 39 23.54 -25.11 -20.04
CA LYS A 39 24.51 -24.42 -19.18
C LYS A 39 24.17 -24.73 -17.73
N GLU A 40 25.12 -25.32 -17.00
CA GLU A 40 25.05 -25.46 -15.54
C GLU A 40 24.81 -24.08 -14.89
N ILE A 41 23.71 -23.98 -14.13
CA ILE A 41 23.38 -22.81 -13.34
C ILE A 41 24.12 -22.93 -12.02
N ALA A 42 25.09 -22.05 -11.77
CA ALA A 42 25.76 -21.93 -10.48
C ALA A 42 24.74 -21.55 -9.38
N PRO A 43 24.94 -22.00 -8.12
CA PRO A 43 24.01 -21.70 -7.03
C PRO A 43 23.89 -20.19 -6.81
N VAL A 44 22.65 -19.71 -6.85
CA VAL A 44 22.28 -18.34 -6.53
C VAL A 44 22.63 -18.09 -5.06
N LYS A 45 23.60 -17.21 -4.80
CA LYS A 45 23.83 -16.67 -3.45
C LYS A 45 22.56 -15.95 -2.99
N PRO A 46 22.08 -16.16 -1.76
CA PRO A 46 20.95 -15.39 -1.24
C PRO A 46 21.30 -13.90 -1.29
N ALA A 47 20.38 -13.10 -1.81
CA ALA A 47 20.49 -11.65 -1.80
C ALA A 47 20.66 -11.20 -0.34
N ARG A 48 21.67 -10.35 -0.08
CA ARG A 48 21.75 -9.64 1.19
C ARG A 48 20.53 -8.71 1.28
N PRO A 49 19.84 -8.63 2.43
CA PRO A 49 18.77 -7.64 2.61
C PRO A 49 19.32 -6.24 2.30
N GLY A 50 18.52 -5.42 1.62
CA GLY A 50 18.86 -4.01 1.45
C GLY A 50 18.86 -3.31 2.82
N GLY A 51 19.59 -2.21 2.95
CA GLY A 51 19.56 -1.41 4.18
C GLY A 51 18.16 -0.87 4.54
N GLU A 52 17.25 -0.80 3.57
CA GLU A 52 15.84 -0.45 3.77
C GLU A 52 15.06 -1.56 4.50
N ASP A 53 15.30 -2.85 4.17
CA ASP A 53 14.64 -3.99 4.81
C ASP A 53 14.98 -4.12 6.30
N LEU A 54 16.21 -3.73 6.69
CA LEU A 54 16.65 -3.77 8.09
C LEU A 54 16.08 -2.62 8.92
N LEU A 55 15.90 -1.44 8.33
CA LEU A 55 15.31 -0.28 9.01
C LEU A 55 13.80 -0.48 9.20
N ASP A 56 13.11 -1.02 8.21
CA ASP A 56 11.68 -1.33 8.31
C ASP A 56 11.41 -2.46 9.33
N ALA A 57 12.23 -3.53 9.30
CA ALA A 57 12.16 -4.58 10.32
C ALA A 57 12.47 -4.06 11.74
N PHE A 58 13.39 -3.09 11.88
CA PHE A 58 13.72 -2.45 13.15
C PHE A 58 12.57 -1.56 13.67
N VAL A 59 12.02 -0.70 12.81
CA VAL A 59 10.89 0.17 13.14
C VAL A 59 9.65 -0.65 13.51
N GLN A 60 9.36 -1.73 12.78
CA GLN A 60 8.26 -2.64 13.13
C GLN A 60 8.51 -3.39 14.45
N LYS A 61 9.74 -3.88 14.68
CA LYS A 61 10.11 -4.59 15.92
C LYS A 61 9.96 -3.72 17.17
N HIS A 62 10.19 -2.41 17.07
CA HIS A 62 10.08 -1.47 18.20
C HIS A 62 8.71 -0.79 18.34
N LYS A 63 7.82 -0.96 17.35
CA LYS A 63 6.38 -0.64 17.50
C LYS A 63 5.58 -1.80 18.12
N SER A 64 6.10 -3.03 18.08
CA SER A 64 5.41 -4.18 18.66
C SER A 64 5.54 -4.22 20.20
N PRO A 65 4.43 -4.25 20.96
CA PRO A 65 4.44 -4.28 22.42
C PRO A 65 4.98 -5.59 23.04
N SER A 66 5.30 -6.59 22.23
CA SER A 66 5.68 -7.94 22.68
C SER A 66 7.19 -8.15 22.91
N SER A 67 8.04 -7.13 22.69
CA SER A 67 9.48 -7.28 22.94
C SER A 67 9.84 -7.07 24.42
N PRO A 68 10.57 -7.99 25.08
CA PRO A 68 10.87 -7.93 26.52
C PRO A 68 11.88 -6.84 26.94
N ALA A 69 12.28 -5.94 26.03
CA ALA A 69 13.04 -4.75 26.38
C ALA A 69 12.08 -3.71 26.98
N LYS A 70 12.11 -3.56 28.31
CA LYS A 70 11.27 -2.63 29.07
C LYS A 70 11.49 -1.18 28.63
N GLY A 71 10.56 -0.64 27.83
CA GLY A 71 10.43 0.79 27.52
C GLY A 71 10.49 1.10 26.02
N SER A 72 9.63 2.00 25.55
CA SER A 72 9.74 2.53 24.19
C SER A 72 11.04 3.35 24.04
N ILE A 73 11.55 3.48 22.82
CA ILE A 73 12.70 4.36 22.54
C ILE A 73 12.45 5.80 23.02
N THR A 74 11.20 6.25 22.96
CA THR A 74 10.75 7.55 23.44
C THR A 74 10.85 7.68 24.96
N ASP A 75 10.48 6.64 25.72
CA ASP A 75 10.62 6.63 27.18
C ASP A 75 12.10 6.71 27.58
N ARG A 76 12.94 5.91 26.92
CA ARG A 76 14.37 5.90 27.20
C ARG A 76 15.04 7.21 26.80
N PHE A 77 14.63 7.80 25.68
CA PHE A 77 15.03 9.15 25.29
C PHE A 77 14.69 10.18 26.38
N ASN A 78 13.47 10.14 26.93
CA ASN A 78 13.01 11.08 27.95
C ASN A 78 13.76 10.91 29.28
N GLU A 79 14.15 9.67 29.62
CA GLU A 79 14.98 9.39 30.79
C GLU A 79 16.41 9.92 30.58
N ILE A 80 17.05 9.57 29.47
CA ILE A 80 18.42 10.00 29.17
C ILE A 80 18.51 11.52 29.07
N SER A 81 17.53 12.19 28.45
CA SER A 81 17.51 13.65 28.33
C SER A 81 17.50 14.39 29.67
N LYS A 82 17.05 13.75 30.75
CA LYS A 82 17.08 14.33 32.11
C LYS A 82 18.43 14.19 32.79
N THR A 83 19.19 13.17 32.45
CA THR A 83 20.46 12.83 33.11
C THR A 83 21.69 13.19 32.29
N LEU A 84 21.54 13.30 30.97
CA LEU A 84 22.63 13.63 30.06
C LEU A 84 23.08 15.08 30.31
N PRO A 85 24.37 15.32 30.61
CA PRO A 85 24.90 16.67 30.76
C PRO A 85 24.63 17.51 29.50
N VAL A 86 24.41 18.81 29.70
CA VAL A 86 24.30 19.76 28.57
C VAL A 86 25.68 19.83 27.91
N SER A 87 25.75 19.43 26.64
CA SER A 87 26.96 19.52 25.85
C SER A 87 27.31 20.98 25.58
N ALA A 88 28.62 21.29 25.61
CA ALA A 88 29.14 22.59 25.21
C ALA A 88 29.17 22.75 23.66
N ASP A 89 29.18 21.64 22.92
CA ASP A 89 29.10 21.59 21.46
C ASP A 89 28.24 20.37 21.05
N PRO A 90 26.90 20.49 21.18
CA PRO A 90 26.01 19.36 20.94
C PRO A 90 26.06 18.87 19.48
N ALA A 91 26.45 19.73 18.54
CA ALA A 91 26.62 19.36 17.13
C ALA A 91 27.81 18.40 16.97
N ALA A 92 28.97 18.75 17.54
CA ALA A 92 30.17 17.90 17.48
C ALA A 92 29.97 16.57 18.22
N ASP A 93 29.38 16.61 19.42
CA ASP A 93 29.12 15.40 20.21
C ASP A 93 28.12 14.46 19.51
N PHE A 94 27.05 15.02 18.93
CA PHE A 94 26.10 14.25 18.13
C PHE A 94 26.78 13.59 16.92
N GLN A 95 27.56 14.35 16.14
CA GLN A 95 28.22 13.82 14.93
C GLN A 95 29.25 12.74 15.27
N LYS A 96 30.00 12.92 16.35
CA LYS A 96 30.94 11.92 16.87
C LYS A 96 30.20 10.63 17.21
N LEU A 97 29.13 10.73 18.01
CA LEU A 97 28.35 9.56 18.41
C LEU A 97 27.68 8.87 17.22
N LEU A 98 27.17 9.63 16.26
CA LEU A 98 26.59 9.10 15.02
C LEU A 98 27.63 8.33 14.20
N ALA A 99 28.86 8.85 14.09
CA ALA A 99 29.95 8.19 13.38
C ALA A 99 30.40 6.90 14.08
N GLU A 100 30.45 6.90 15.41
CA GLU A 100 30.74 5.69 16.21
C GLU A 100 29.68 4.59 16.00
N TYR A 101 28.41 4.98 15.85
CA TYR A 101 27.31 4.05 15.66
C TYR A 101 27.14 3.57 14.22
N SER A 102 27.54 4.38 13.23
CA SER A 102 27.33 4.10 11.79
C SER A 102 27.73 2.69 11.32
N PRO A 103 28.89 2.11 11.72
CA PRO A 103 29.30 0.78 11.28
C PRO A 103 28.47 -0.35 11.91
N ALA A 104 27.83 -0.09 13.07
CA ALA A 104 27.08 -1.06 13.85
C ALA A 104 25.56 -1.01 13.61
N MET A 105 25.04 -0.02 12.89
CA MET A 105 23.59 0.19 12.71
C MET A 105 22.87 -0.94 11.95
N GLY A 106 23.58 -1.80 11.22
CA GLY A 106 23.00 -2.99 10.58
C GLY A 106 22.71 -4.16 11.52
N ALA A 107 23.17 -4.10 12.78
CA ALA A 107 23.02 -5.16 13.77
C ALA A 107 22.38 -4.58 15.04
N ALA A 108 21.08 -4.82 15.23
CA ALA A 108 20.29 -4.61 16.47
C ALA A 108 20.96 -3.73 17.53
N GLN A 109 20.96 -2.41 17.34
CA GLN A 109 21.51 -1.50 18.34
C GLN A 109 20.68 -1.50 19.62
N GLY A 110 21.35 -1.22 20.74
CA GLY A 110 20.68 -1.03 22.02
C GLY A 110 19.85 0.26 21.99
N VAL A 111 18.61 0.18 22.48
CA VAL A 111 17.68 1.32 22.63
C VAL A 111 18.36 2.54 23.28
N ASP A 112 19.27 2.31 24.22
CA ASP A 112 20.04 3.35 24.92
C ASP A 112 20.95 4.19 24.01
N GLN A 113 21.57 3.58 23.01
CA GLN A 113 22.48 4.26 22.08
C GLN A 113 21.69 5.25 21.23
N LEU A 114 20.58 4.79 20.66
CA LEU A 114 19.68 5.64 19.89
C LEU A 114 19.04 6.72 20.76
N ALA A 115 18.59 6.38 21.97
CA ALA A 115 18.04 7.36 22.90
C ALA A 115 19.06 8.45 23.29
N THR A 116 20.34 8.09 23.48
CA THR A 116 21.44 9.06 23.74
C THR A 116 21.69 9.95 22.53
N LEU A 117 21.71 9.36 21.33
CA LEU A 117 21.84 10.11 20.08
C LEU A 117 20.68 11.10 19.90
N GLY A 118 19.45 10.67 20.20
CA GLY A 118 18.28 11.54 20.22
C GLY A 118 18.42 12.68 21.24
N ALA A 119 18.87 12.39 22.47
CA ALA A 119 19.07 13.40 23.50
C ALA A 119 20.09 14.48 23.08
N LEU A 120 21.23 14.08 22.51
CA LEU A 120 22.21 15.03 21.95
C LEU A 120 21.62 15.84 20.79
N PHE A 121 20.84 15.20 19.91
CA PHE A 121 20.20 15.92 18.82
C PHE A 121 19.18 16.96 19.33
N SER A 122 18.43 16.63 20.39
CA SER A 122 17.53 17.58 21.05
C SER A 122 18.30 18.79 21.60
N GLN A 123 19.45 18.56 22.24
CA GLN A 123 20.31 19.65 22.72
C GLN A 123 20.85 20.49 21.55
N TRP A 124 21.18 19.85 20.42
CA TRP A 124 21.60 20.57 19.22
C TRP A 124 20.47 21.45 18.68
N ILE A 125 19.23 20.94 18.60
CA ILE A 125 18.08 21.76 18.18
C ILE A 125 17.88 22.96 19.12
N ASP A 126 17.98 22.76 20.43
CA ASP A 126 17.83 23.86 21.39
C ASP A 126 18.97 24.91 21.28
N HIS A 127 20.17 24.50 20.85
CA HIS A 127 21.34 25.38 20.71
C HIS A 127 21.39 26.11 19.36
N ASP A 128 21.21 25.38 18.26
CA ASP A 128 21.23 25.89 16.88
C ASP A 128 20.23 25.08 16.02
N PRO A 129 18.94 25.47 16.07
CA PRO A 129 17.89 24.72 15.40
C PRO A 129 18.08 24.70 13.88
N GLN A 130 18.53 25.81 13.29
CA GLN A 130 18.71 25.90 11.85
C GLN A 130 19.79 24.94 11.34
N ALA A 131 20.93 24.86 12.03
CA ALA A 131 21.97 23.90 11.69
C ALA A 131 21.52 22.45 11.87
N ALA A 132 20.82 22.15 12.98
CA ALA A 132 20.31 20.81 13.27
C ALA A 132 19.28 20.34 12.21
N PHE A 133 18.30 21.18 11.88
CA PHE A 133 17.33 20.88 10.82
C PHE A 133 18.01 20.77 9.45
N THR A 134 18.92 21.68 9.10
CA THR A 134 19.68 21.61 7.84
C THR A 134 20.48 20.31 7.72
N PHE A 135 21.08 19.83 8.82
CA PHE A 135 21.79 18.54 8.84
C PHE A 135 20.87 17.38 8.44
N VAL A 136 19.67 17.31 9.03
CA VAL A 136 18.69 16.26 8.69
C VAL A 136 18.21 16.41 7.25
N GLY A 137 17.92 17.63 6.81
CA GLY A 137 17.38 17.88 5.47
C GLY A 137 18.34 17.52 4.35
N ARG A 138 19.62 17.89 4.47
CA ARG A 138 20.65 17.46 3.53
C ARG A 138 20.70 15.95 3.46
N GLY A 139 20.73 15.32 4.61
CA GLY A 139 20.96 13.91 4.69
C GLY A 139 19.75 13.02 4.35
N TYR A 140 18.53 13.55 4.37
CA TYR A 140 17.36 12.85 3.82
C TYR A 140 17.46 12.74 2.28
N ALA A 141 17.96 13.77 1.61
CA ALA A 141 18.08 13.79 0.15
C ALA A 141 19.16 12.83 -0.40
N TYR A 142 20.20 12.53 0.39
CA TYR A 142 21.37 11.76 -0.06
C TYR A 142 21.49 10.36 0.59
N GLY A 143 20.57 10.00 1.48
CA GLY A 143 20.59 8.73 2.21
C GLY A 143 21.62 8.68 3.35
N GLY A 144 21.83 7.49 3.93
CA GLY A 144 22.79 7.28 5.03
C GLY A 144 22.21 7.57 6.43
N ASN A 145 23.10 7.80 7.40
CA ASN A 145 22.76 7.91 8.83
C ASN A 145 21.75 9.03 9.14
N SER A 146 21.78 10.10 8.36
CA SER A 146 20.85 11.21 8.47
C SER A 146 19.41 10.88 8.07
N ARG A 147 19.20 9.95 7.11
CA ARG A 147 17.87 9.43 6.79
C ARG A 147 17.32 8.60 7.94
N MET A 148 18.18 7.86 8.64
CA MET A 148 17.78 7.16 9.87
C MET A 148 17.37 8.15 10.96
N VAL A 149 18.19 9.18 11.23
CA VAL A 149 17.85 10.23 12.21
C VAL A 149 16.51 10.90 11.83
N ALA A 150 16.30 11.17 10.54
CA ALA A 150 15.03 11.65 10.00
C ALA A 150 13.87 10.71 10.36
N ASN A 151 14.01 9.42 10.06
CA ASN A 151 12.95 8.43 10.23
C ASN A 151 12.62 8.11 11.70
N VAL A 152 13.63 8.14 12.58
CA VAL A 152 13.46 7.72 13.99
C VAL A 152 13.00 8.87 14.88
N PHE A 153 13.52 10.08 14.66
CA PHE A 153 13.46 11.12 15.69
C PHE A 153 12.85 12.44 15.23
N PHE A 154 12.89 12.70 13.94
CA PHE A 154 12.69 14.05 13.42
C PHE A 154 11.28 14.60 13.70
N ASN A 155 10.26 13.77 13.50
CA ASN A 155 8.88 14.19 13.74
C ASN A 155 8.63 14.51 15.21
N ASP A 156 9.18 13.70 16.12
CA ASP A 156 9.05 13.91 17.57
C ASP A 156 9.75 15.19 18.01
N PHE A 157 10.96 15.45 17.51
CA PHE A 157 11.70 16.66 17.86
C PHE A 157 11.12 17.92 17.26
N ALA A 158 10.70 17.88 16.00
CA ALA A 158 10.01 19.00 15.38
C ALA A 158 8.69 19.30 16.11
N GLY A 159 7.96 18.26 16.54
CA GLY A 159 6.75 18.42 17.36
C GLY A 159 7.04 19.09 18.70
N LYS A 160 8.07 18.65 19.43
CA LYS A 160 8.48 19.27 20.70
C LYS A 160 8.97 20.71 20.52
N TYR A 161 9.74 20.98 19.46
CA TYR A 161 10.20 22.33 19.15
C TYR A 161 9.03 23.24 18.79
N LEU A 162 8.07 22.75 18.00
CA LEU A 162 6.83 23.44 17.66
C LEU A 162 6.00 23.78 18.90
N GLU A 163 5.82 22.81 19.81
CA GLU A 163 5.08 23.01 21.06
C GLU A 163 5.75 24.07 21.96
N LYS A 164 7.09 24.04 22.04
CA LYS A 164 7.87 24.92 22.92
C LYS A 164 8.04 26.34 22.37
N HIS A 165 8.24 26.49 21.06
CA HIS A 165 8.64 27.75 20.44
C HIS A 165 7.61 28.33 19.46
N GLY A 166 6.59 27.55 19.09
CA GLY A 166 5.54 27.96 18.16
C GLY A 166 5.92 27.80 16.69
N LEU A 167 4.89 27.90 15.83
CA LEU A 167 5.04 27.69 14.39
C LEU A 167 6.01 28.68 13.72
N PRO A 168 5.99 29.99 14.01
CA PRO A 168 6.91 30.93 13.37
C PRO A 168 8.39 30.56 13.61
N ALA A 169 8.73 30.16 14.83
CA ALA A 169 10.10 29.77 15.18
C ALA A 169 10.53 28.48 14.48
N LEU A 170 9.62 27.50 14.34
CA LEU A 170 9.91 26.29 13.57
C LEU A 170 10.12 26.61 12.08
N MET A 171 9.25 27.44 11.50
CA MET A 171 9.35 27.82 10.08
C MET A 171 10.65 28.57 9.77
N ASP A 172 11.09 29.45 10.67
CA ASP A 172 12.39 30.12 10.58
C ASP A 172 13.55 29.12 10.68
N ALA A 173 13.49 28.20 11.66
CA ALA A 173 14.50 27.16 11.85
C ALA A 173 14.64 26.22 10.65
N ILE A 174 13.58 25.99 9.88
CA ILE A 174 13.64 25.14 8.67
C ILE A 174 13.80 25.94 7.37
N SER A 175 13.92 27.27 7.45
CA SER A 175 14.18 28.12 6.29
C SER A 175 15.58 27.80 5.74
N GLY A 176 15.62 27.13 4.58
CA GLY A 176 16.87 26.60 3.99
C GLY A 176 17.04 25.08 4.09
N ALA A 177 16.15 24.39 4.79
CA ALA A 177 16.20 22.95 5.00
C ALA A 177 15.51 22.13 3.87
N GLY A 178 15.37 22.72 2.67
CA GLY A 178 14.93 22.05 1.44
C GLY A 178 13.64 21.25 1.57
N LYS A 179 13.68 19.97 1.15
CA LYS A 179 12.55 19.02 1.18
C LYS A 179 12.05 18.64 2.58
N LEU A 180 12.64 19.19 3.65
CA LEU A 180 12.15 18.93 5.01
C LEU A 180 10.74 19.45 5.25
N VAL A 181 10.31 20.47 4.52
CA VAL A 181 8.94 20.99 4.62
C VAL A 181 7.93 19.85 4.40
N ASP A 182 8.13 19.02 3.36
CA ASP A 182 7.26 17.87 3.07
C ASP A 182 7.25 16.83 4.20
N LEU A 183 8.41 16.60 4.83
CA LEU A 183 8.54 15.67 5.96
C LEU A 183 7.87 16.19 7.23
N LEU A 184 7.87 17.51 7.43
CA LEU A 184 7.25 18.16 8.58
C LEU A 184 5.77 18.45 8.38
N THR A 185 5.25 18.33 7.16
CA THR A 185 3.83 18.52 6.85
C THR A 185 2.91 17.80 7.82
N PRO A 186 3.07 16.49 8.13
CA PRO A 186 2.21 15.81 9.10
C PRO A 186 2.28 16.41 10.51
N VAL A 187 3.47 16.81 10.97
CA VAL A 187 3.66 17.36 12.33
C VAL A 187 3.04 18.74 12.44
N ILE A 188 3.36 19.64 11.50
CA ILE A 188 2.85 21.02 11.47
C ILE A 188 1.34 21.02 11.29
N SER A 189 0.82 20.26 10.31
CA SER A 189 -0.62 20.19 10.07
C SER A 189 -1.38 19.62 11.26
N LYS A 190 -0.87 18.56 11.90
CA LYS A 190 -1.52 17.96 13.07
C LYS A 190 -1.62 18.94 14.24
N ASP A 191 -0.52 19.63 14.56
CA ASP A 191 -0.52 20.63 15.62
C ASP A 191 -1.46 21.80 15.30
N LEU A 192 -1.37 22.34 14.09
CA LEU A 192 -2.20 23.46 13.64
C LEU A 192 -3.69 23.10 13.65
N ALA A 193 -4.04 21.89 13.24
CA ALA A 193 -5.40 21.39 13.22
C ALA A 193 -5.98 21.17 14.62
N LYS A 194 -5.18 20.62 15.56
CA LYS A 194 -5.58 20.47 16.96
C LYS A 194 -5.88 21.82 17.61
N ARG A 195 -5.09 22.85 17.28
CA ARG A 195 -5.31 24.22 17.78
C ARG A 195 -6.44 24.96 17.05
N GLY A 196 -6.79 24.53 15.83
CA GLY A 196 -7.84 25.17 15.01
C GLY A 196 -7.54 26.64 14.69
N SER A 197 -6.26 27.00 14.59
CA SER A 197 -5.80 28.40 14.51
C SER A 197 -5.82 28.92 13.07
N MET A 198 -6.88 29.65 12.71
CA MET A 198 -7.02 30.24 11.37
C MET A 198 -6.00 31.34 11.08
N GLN A 199 -5.52 32.03 12.12
CA GLN A 199 -4.50 33.07 11.97
C GLN A 199 -3.17 32.46 11.54
N GLU A 200 -2.72 31.40 12.23
CA GLU A 200 -1.46 30.73 11.88
C GLU A 200 -1.56 29.99 10.55
N LEU A 201 -2.72 29.42 10.20
CA LEU A 201 -2.93 28.83 8.88
C LEU A 201 -2.74 29.84 7.75
N LYS A 202 -3.33 31.04 7.89
CA LYS A 202 -3.16 32.12 6.91
C LYS A 202 -1.71 32.58 6.83
N GLN A 203 -1.07 32.78 7.98
CA GLN A 203 0.35 33.15 8.02
C GLN A 203 1.23 32.09 7.36
N LEU A 204 0.98 30.80 7.59
CA LEU A 204 1.73 29.70 6.98
C LEU A 204 1.55 29.69 5.46
N ARG A 205 0.33 29.93 4.97
CA ARG A 205 0.05 30.01 3.53
C ARG A 205 0.76 31.19 2.87
N GLU A 206 0.84 32.33 3.55
CA GLU A 206 1.55 33.52 3.07
C GLU A 206 3.07 33.34 3.08
N THR A 207 3.62 32.73 4.14
CA THR A 207 5.07 32.61 4.35
C THR A 207 5.68 31.36 3.71
N SER A 208 4.88 30.31 3.50
CA SER A 208 5.34 29.03 2.95
C SER A 208 4.27 28.37 2.07
N PRO A 209 3.96 28.94 0.88
CA PRO A 209 2.96 28.38 -0.02
C PRO A 209 3.29 26.95 -0.48
N VAL A 210 4.57 26.61 -0.58
CA VAL A 210 5.06 25.27 -0.98
C VAL A 210 4.52 24.16 -0.07
N PHE A 211 4.23 24.46 1.20
CA PHE A 211 3.64 23.53 2.16
C PHE A 211 2.31 22.92 1.66
N PHE A 212 1.58 23.67 0.81
CA PHE A 212 0.26 23.31 0.34
C PHE A 212 0.22 22.76 -1.09
N GLU A 213 1.32 22.86 -1.87
CA GLU A 213 1.34 22.56 -3.31
C GLU A 213 0.98 21.10 -3.67
N SER A 214 1.27 20.16 -2.77
CA SER A 214 0.99 18.74 -2.94
C SER A 214 -0.43 18.35 -2.53
N GLY A 215 -1.15 19.20 -1.78
CA GLY A 215 -2.41 18.88 -1.12
C GLY A 215 -2.27 18.04 0.15
N GLN A 216 -1.07 17.49 0.45
CA GLN A 216 -0.83 16.67 1.64
C GLN A 216 -1.16 17.43 2.94
N ALA A 217 -0.79 18.70 3.01
CA ALA A 217 -1.10 19.57 4.14
C ALA A 217 -2.59 19.60 4.46
N GLY A 218 -3.43 19.76 3.44
CA GLY A 218 -4.89 19.73 3.60
C GLY A 218 -5.41 18.40 4.13
N GLY A 219 -4.90 17.28 3.60
CA GLY A 219 -5.24 15.95 4.10
C GLY A 219 -4.90 15.77 5.58
N GLU A 220 -3.68 16.16 5.99
CA GLU A 220 -3.25 16.08 7.39
C GLU A 220 -4.02 17.04 8.31
N LEU A 221 -4.34 18.26 7.83
CA LEU A 221 -5.19 19.20 8.57
C LEU A 221 -6.58 18.60 8.80
N GLY A 222 -7.19 18.04 7.75
CA GLY A 222 -8.53 17.46 7.81
C GLY A 222 -8.66 16.27 8.78
N LYS A 223 -7.57 15.55 9.07
CA LYS A 223 -7.55 14.44 10.05
C LYS A 223 -7.74 14.88 11.49
N GLU A 224 -7.56 16.16 11.81
CA GLU A 224 -7.62 16.64 13.20
C GLU A 224 -8.49 17.90 13.36
N TRP A 225 -8.77 18.62 12.26
CA TRP A 225 -9.51 19.89 12.31
C TRP A 225 -10.94 19.71 12.85
N PRO A 226 -11.45 20.66 13.67
CA PRO A 226 -12.81 20.60 14.18
C PRO A 226 -13.86 20.52 13.06
N VAL A 227 -14.70 19.49 13.06
CA VAL A 227 -15.64 19.18 11.97
C VAL A 227 -16.66 20.30 11.80
N GLU A 228 -17.08 20.93 12.87
CA GLU A 228 -17.99 22.07 12.89
C GLU A 228 -17.39 23.34 12.27
N ARG A 229 -16.07 23.41 12.11
CA ARG A 229 -15.33 24.50 11.44
C ARG A 229 -14.73 24.08 10.10
N ARG A 230 -15.25 23.01 9.48
CA ARG A 230 -14.74 22.49 8.20
C ARG A 230 -14.82 23.50 7.06
N ASP A 231 -15.92 24.23 6.92
CA ASP A 231 -16.08 25.18 5.80
C ASP A 231 -15.11 26.37 5.92
N GLU A 232 -14.77 26.81 7.15
CA GLU A 232 -13.72 27.82 7.39
C GLU A 232 -12.36 27.33 6.89
N LEU A 233 -12.00 26.07 7.17
CA LEU A 233 -10.75 25.48 6.70
C LEU A 233 -10.71 25.43 5.18
N LEU A 234 -11.75 24.87 4.55
CA LEU A 234 -11.79 24.72 3.08
C LEU A 234 -11.69 26.07 2.36
N ALA A 235 -12.26 27.13 2.91
CA ALA A 235 -12.16 28.48 2.35
C ALA A 235 -10.75 29.08 2.45
N ALA A 236 -9.93 28.62 3.41
CA ALA A 236 -8.56 29.12 3.62
C ALA A 236 -7.49 28.31 2.89
N LEU A 237 -7.82 27.14 2.36
CA LEU A 237 -6.90 26.26 1.64
C LEU A 237 -6.91 26.53 0.13
N ASP A 238 -5.84 26.12 -0.56
CA ASP A 238 -5.82 26.05 -2.02
C ASP A 238 -6.65 24.85 -2.52
N PRO A 239 -7.04 24.78 -3.81
CA PRO A 239 -7.91 23.72 -4.30
C PRO A 239 -7.44 22.29 -4.03
N LYS A 240 -6.13 22.00 -4.11
CA LYS A 240 -5.59 20.65 -3.86
C LYS A 240 -5.69 20.29 -2.39
N SER A 241 -5.28 21.19 -1.50
CA SER A 241 -5.39 20.99 -0.06
C SER A 241 -6.86 20.91 0.37
N SER A 242 -7.76 21.72 -0.21
CA SER A 242 -9.19 21.64 0.07
C SER A 242 -9.77 20.29 -0.31
N ALA A 243 -9.47 19.77 -1.51
CA ALA A 243 -9.90 18.44 -1.92
C ALA A 243 -9.40 17.34 -0.96
N ALA A 244 -8.12 17.36 -0.59
CA ALA A 244 -7.57 16.39 0.36
C ALA A 244 -8.18 16.51 1.77
N ALA A 245 -8.39 17.74 2.25
CA ALA A 245 -9.03 18.02 3.53
C ALA A 245 -10.48 17.52 3.58
N MET A 246 -11.24 17.69 2.49
CA MET A 246 -12.61 17.17 2.39
C MET A 246 -12.68 15.67 2.61
N ALA A 247 -11.81 14.89 1.95
CA ALA A 247 -11.76 13.45 2.13
C ALA A 247 -11.41 13.05 3.58
N ALA A 248 -10.41 13.71 4.17
CA ALA A 248 -9.97 13.42 5.54
C ALA A 248 -11.01 13.80 6.60
N ILE A 249 -11.73 14.93 6.42
CA ILE A 249 -12.82 15.35 7.31
C ILE A 249 -13.99 14.38 7.19
N ALA A 250 -14.40 14.02 5.98
CA ALA A 250 -15.50 13.09 5.76
C ALA A 250 -15.25 11.73 6.44
N ALA A 251 -14.00 11.25 6.45
CA ALA A 251 -13.63 10.02 7.13
C ALA A 251 -13.77 10.06 8.66
N ARG A 252 -13.89 11.24 9.27
CA ARG A 252 -14.10 11.44 10.72
C ARG A 252 -15.56 11.68 11.10
N MET A 253 -16.41 11.93 10.13
CA MET A 253 -17.82 12.20 10.38
C MET A 253 -18.55 10.89 10.69
N GLU A 254 -19.59 10.97 11.53
CA GLU A 254 -20.30 9.78 12.00
C GLU A 254 -21.10 9.11 10.86
N GLY A 255 -20.93 7.80 10.70
CA GLY A 255 -21.69 7.02 9.73
C GLY A 255 -21.52 7.50 8.29
N SER A 256 -22.64 7.74 7.60
CA SER A 256 -22.68 8.20 6.20
C SER A 256 -22.55 9.71 6.04
N SER A 257 -22.60 10.49 7.13
CA SER A 257 -22.76 11.95 7.07
C SER A 257 -21.61 12.67 6.34
N GLY A 258 -20.39 12.13 6.37
CA GLY A 258 -19.24 12.68 5.65
C GLY A 258 -19.38 12.56 4.13
N GLY A 259 -19.80 11.39 3.64
CA GLY A 259 -20.07 11.18 2.22
C GLY A 259 -21.27 11.98 1.74
N GLU A 260 -22.35 12.03 2.53
CA GLU A 260 -23.54 12.86 2.24
C GLU A 260 -23.17 14.35 2.12
N TRP A 261 -22.32 14.86 3.00
CA TRP A 261 -21.83 16.23 2.93
C TRP A 261 -21.05 16.53 1.64
N ILE A 262 -20.15 15.62 1.23
CA ILE A 262 -19.41 15.75 -0.03
C ILE A 262 -20.37 15.73 -1.22
N MET A 263 -21.27 14.75 -1.27
CA MET A 263 -22.22 14.60 -2.37
C MET A 263 -23.14 15.81 -2.48
N THR A 264 -23.63 16.34 -1.35
CA THR A 264 -24.44 17.56 -1.32
C THR A 264 -23.69 18.75 -1.93
N LYS A 265 -22.42 18.97 -1.54
CA LYS A 265 -21.60 20.06 -2.13
C LYS A 265 -21.37 19.87 -3.62
N TRP A 266 -21.18 18.63 -4.05
CA TRP A 266 -21.00 18.27 -5.46
C TRP A 266 -22.25 18.59 -6.28
N GLU A 267 -23.40 18.08 -5.84
CA GLU A 267 -24.70 18.17 -6.50
C GLU A 267 -25.23 19.62 -6.53
N ASN A 268 -25.02 20.38 -5.45
CA ASN A 268 -25.41 21.79 -5.36
C ASN A 268 -24.51 22.72 -6.19
N GLY A 269 -23.42 22.22 -6.79
CA GLY A 269 -22.48 23.08 -7.52
C GLY A 269 -21.62 23.97 -6.62
N GLU A 270 -21.52 23.68 -5.32
CA GLU A 270 -20.76 24.49 -4.35
C GLU A 270 -19.24 24.34 -4.51
N LEU A 271 -18.79 23.30 -5.21
CA LEU A 271 -17.37 23.04 -5.48
C LEU A 271 -16.93 23.74 -6.76
N SER A 272 -15.93 24.63 -6.64
CA SER A 272 -15.31 25.30 -7.78
C SER A 272 -14.68 24.29 -8.75
N GLN A 273 -14.52 24.70 -10.00
CA GLN A 273 -13.93 23.85 -11.04
C GLN A 273 -12.52 23.38 -10.66
N GLU A 274 -11.71 24.25 -10.05
CA GLU A 274 -10.35 23.93 -9.62
C GLU A 274 -10.34 22.87 -8.51
N ILE A 275 -11.31 22.91 -7.58
CA ILE A 275 -11.44 21.89 -6.54
C ILE A 275 -11.86 20.56 -7.17
N ARG A 276 -12.79 20.57 -8.13
CA ARG A 276 -13.20 19.36 -8.86
C ARG A 276 -12.01 18.75 -9.62
N GLU A 277 -11.21 19.55 -10.30
CA GLU A 277 -9.99 19.09 -10.98
C GLU A 277 -8.96 18.53 -9.99
N ALA A 278 -8.79 19.17 -8.83
CA ALA A 278 -7.94 18.65 -7.77
C ALA A 278 -8.44 17.30 -7.23
N MET A 279 -9.75 17.15 -7.03
CA MET A 279 -10.38 15.88 -6.67
C MET A 279 -10.05 14.77 -7.67
N ALA A 280 -10.08 15.05 -8.98
CA ALA A 280 -9.72 14.08 -10.02
C ALA A 280 -8.26 13.57 -9.91
N SER A 281 -7.34 14.41 -9.44
CA SER A 281 -5.94 14.03 -9.27
C SER A 281 -5.61 13.34 -7.93
N GLY A 282 -6.51 13.44 -6.96
CA GLY A 282 -6.29 12.99 -5.59
C GLY A 282 -7.11 11.76 -5.21
N VAL A 283 -7.46 11.69 -3.92
CA VAL A 283 -8.26 10.61 -3.31
C VAL A 283 -9.53 10.35 -4.11
N PHE A 284 -10.17 11.39 -4.66
CA PHE A 284 -11.45 11.25 -5.35
C PHE A 284 -11.37 10.67 -6.77
N GLY A 285 -10.22 10.74 -7.44
CA GLY A 285 -10.03 10.13 -8.75
C GLY A 285 -9.35 8.76 -8.72
N SER A 286 -8.97 8.28 -7.53
CA SER A 286 -8.24 7.02 -7.37
C SER A 286 -9.17 5.86 -6.98
N SER A 287 -8.93 4.71 -7.62
CA SER A 287 -9.55 3.42 -7.27
C SER A 287 -8.95 2.75 -6.02
N ASP A 288 -7.83 3.27 -5.52
CA ASP A 288 -7.13 2.74 -4.33
C ASP A 288 -7.60 3.39 -3.02
N SER A 289 -8.47 4.40 -3.11
CA SER A 289 -8.92 5.21 -1.98
C SER A 289 -10.39 5.01 -1.67
N ILE A 290 -10.73 4.99 -0.37
CA ILE A 290 -12.09 4.86 0.15
C ILE A 290 -12.48 6.20 0.77
N ILE A 291 -13.74 6.59 0.60
CA ILE A 291 -14.33 7.74 1.27
C ILE A 291 -15.56 7.23 2.02
N PRO A 292 -15.51 7.18 3.36
CA PRO A 292 -16.64 6.72 4.17
C PRO A 292 -17.92 7.50 3.84
N GLY A 293 -19.05 6.77 3.79
CA GLY A 293 -20.36 7.34 3.49
C GLY A 293 -20.66 7.61 2.02
N ILE A 294 -19.72 7.39 1.09
CA ILE A 294 -19.99 7.43 -0.35
C ILE A 294 -20.14 5.98 -0.85
N THR A 295 -21.32 5.65 -1.38
CA THR A 295 -21.57 4.34 -1.99
C THR A 295 -20.71 4.12 -3.22
N LEU A 296 -20.44 2.86 -3.57
CA LEU A 296 -19.67 2.52 -4.76
C LEU A 296 -20.30 3.09 -6.04
N HIS A 297 -21.62 3.12 -6.14
CA HIS A 297 -22.31 3.72 -7.28
C HIS A 297 -22.08 5.23 -7.39
N GLN A 298 -22.27 5.97 -6.29
CA GLN A 298 -21.98 7.41 -6.25
C GLN A 298 -20.51 7.68 -6.57
N ARG A 299 -19.62 6.84 -6.05
CA ARG A 299 -18.18 6.92 -6.29
C ARG A 299 -17.82 6.79 -7.76
N LEU A 300 -18.36 5.79 -8.44
CA LEU A 300 -18.17 5.56 -9.87
C LEU A 300 -18.77 6.72 -10.69
N GLY A 301 -19.92 7.26 -10.25
CA GLY A 301 -20.52 8.48 -10.79
C GLY A 301 -19.56 9.67 -10.74
N LEU A 302 -19.01 9.97 -9.56
CA LEU A 302 -18.00 11.03 -9.39
C LEU A 302 -16.79 10.81 -10.30
N MET A 303 -16.23 9.60 -10.35
CA MET A 303 -15.08 9.32 -11.20
C MET A 303 -15.38 9.51 -12.69
N ARG A 304 -16.61 9.22 -13.12
CA ARG A 304 -17.07 9.44 -14.49
C ARG A 304 -17.11 10.93 -14.81
N GLU A 305 -17.72 11.74 -13.94
CA GLU A 305 -17.79 13.19 -14.11
C GLU A 305 -16.41 13.86 -14.03
N LEU A 306 -15.52 13.33 -13.21
CA LEU A 306 -14.12 13.75 -13.11
C LEU A 306 -13.24 13.27 -14.27
N GLY A 307 -13.74 12.41 -15.16
CA GLY A 307 -12.98 11.86 -16.28
C GLY A 307 -11.84 10.91 -15.87
N THR A 308 -11.90 10.32 -14.66
CA THR A 308 -10.84 9.47 -14.10
C THR A 308 -11.13 7.98 -14.24
N LEU A 309 -12.39 7.59 -14.44
CA LEU A 309 -12.82 6.20 -14.50
C LEU A 309 -12.06 5.38 -15.56
N GLU A 310 -11.97 5.87 -16.80
CA GLU A 310 -11.27 5.17 -17.88
C GLU A 310 -9.75 5.06 -17.64
N LYS A 311 -9.16 6.10 -17.04
CA LYS A 311 -7.73 6.13 -16.72
C LYS A 311 -7.41 5.06 -15.67
N GLU A 312 -8.20 5.00 -14.61
CA GLU A 312 -8.04 3.99 -13.57
C GLU A 312 -8.32 2.59 -14.12
N ALA A 313 -9.32 2.42 -14.99
CA ALA A 313 -9.63 1.10 -15.57
C ALA A 313 -8.44 0.56 -16.37
N LYS A 314 -7.77 1.42 -17.14
CA LYS A 314 -6.52 1.07 -17.85
C LYS A 314 -5.38 0.74 -16.89
N LYS A 315 -5.22 1.51 -15.80
CA LYS A 315 -4.21 1.22 -14.76
C LYS A 315 -4.46 -0.17 -14.15
N GLN A 316 -5.71 -0.47 -13.78
CA GLN A 316 -6.10 -1.76 -13.22
C GLN A 316 -5.88 -2.90 -14.22
N GLN A 317 -6.24 -2.70 -15.49
CA GLN A 317 -5.98 -3.67 -16.56
C GLN A 317 -4.49 -3.98 -16.71
N VAL A 318 -3.63 -2.97 -16.69
CA VAL A 318 -2.17 -3.16 -16.78
C VAL A 318 -1.66 -3.92 -15.56
N TRP A 319 -2.13 -3.58 -14.37
CA TRP A 319 -1.77 -4.27 -13.14
C TRP A 319 -2.20 -5.75 -13.18
N GLU A 320 -3.43 -6.02 -13.58
CA GLU A 320 -3.92 -7.40 -13.73
C GLU A 320 -3.15 -8.16 -14.81
N ASN A 321 -2.84 -7.57 -15.96
CA ASN A 321 -2.01 -8.23 -16.97
C ASN A 321 -0.58 -8.50 -16.49
N TYR A 322 -0.05 -7.69 -15.58
CA TYR A 322 1.28 -7.88 -15.00
C TYR A 322 1.30 -9.01 -13.97
N TYR A 323 0.26 -9.13 -13.15
CA TYR A 323 0.19 -10.12 -12.06
C TYR A 323 -0.59 -11.40 -12.42
N SER A 324 -1.45 -11.36 -13.44
CA SER A 324 -2.16 -12.52 -13.96
C SER A 324 -1.45 -13.04 -15.21
N TRP A 325 -1.05 -14.30 -15.20
CA TRP A 325 -0.50 -15.01 -16.35
C TRP A 325 -1.56 -15.29 -17.45
N THR A 326 -2.64 -14.51 -17.51
CA THR A 326 -3.72 -14.70 -18.48
C THR A 326 -3.55 -13.80 -19.70
N ALA A 327 -3.77 -14.37 -20.88
CA ALA A 327 -3.60 -13.68 -22.15
C ALA A 327 -4.54 -12.46 -22.26
N PRO A 328 -4.08 -11.34 -22.87
CA PRO A 328 -4.86 -10.12 -23.01
C PRO A 328 -6.09 -10.35 -23.89
N GLY A 329 -7.28 -10.06 -23.34
CA GLY A 329 -8.55 -10.03 -24.06
C GLY A 329 -9.15 -8.61 -24.09
N THR A 330 -9.87 -8.27 -25.16
CA THR A 330 -10.49 -6.96 -25.38
C THR A 330 -11.76 -6.78 -24.54
N VAL A 331 -11.90 -5.59 -23.94
CA VAL A 331 -12.96 -5.26 -22.98
C VAL A 331 -13.42 -3.83 -23.25
N LYS A 332 -14.73 -3.61 -23.41
CA LYS A 332 -15.34 -2.27 -23.59
C LYS A 332 -16.61 -2.02 -22.75
N LYS A 333 -17.00 -2.99 -21.90
CA LYS A 333 -18.13 -2.86 -20.96
C LYS A 333 -17.77 -3.26 -19.52
N LYS A 334 -16.53 -3.73 -19.27
CA LYS A 334 -16.08 -4.17 -17.94
C LYS A 334 -15.31 -3.11 -17.14
N ASP A 335 -15.10 -1.90 -17.67
CA ASP A 335 -14.24 -0.92 -16.99
C ASP A 335 -14.81 -0.52 -15.62
N GLU A 336 -16.12 -0.26 -15.55
CA GLU A 336 -16.81 0.07 -14.30
C GLU A 336 -16.90 -1.11 -13.34
N GLU A 337 -17.22 -2.32 -13.84
CA GLU A 337 -17.22 -3.54 -13.04
C GLU A 337 -15.83 -3.87 -12.49
N TRP A 338 -14.77 -3.61 -13.26
CA TRP A 338 -13.38 -3.82 -12.85
C TRP A 338 -12.92 -2.81 -11.83
N ILE A 339 -13.28 -1.53 -11.99
CA ILE A 339 -12.99 -0.53 -10.97
C ILE A 339 -13.80 -0.80 -9.71
N ALA A 340 -15.06 -1.20 -9.83
CA ALA A 340 -15.88 -1.63 -8.70
C ALA A 340 -15.22 -2.79 -7.95
N ASP A 341 -14.84 -3.86 -8.65
CA ASP A 341 -14.14 -5.01 -8.06
C ASP A 341 -12.80 -4.61 -7.42
N GLY A 342 -12.02 -3.76 -8.09
CA GLY A 342 -10.75 -3.24 -7.58
C GLY A 342 -10.93 -2.41 -6.30
N MET A 343 -11.92 -1.51 -6.27
CA MET A 343 -12.26 -0.72 -5.08
C MET A 343 -12.73 -1.60 -3.93
N ILE A 344 -13.60 -2.58 -4.20
CA ILE A 344 -14.05 -3.54 -3.19
C ILE A 344 -12.84 -4.30 -2.64
N ARG A 345 -12.01 -4.88 -3.51
CA ARG A 345 -10.81 -5.64 -3.12
C ARG A 345 -9.84 -4.80 -2.29
N ASN A 346 -9.54 -3.58 -2.73
CA ASN A 346 -8.68 -2.65 -2.02
C ASN A 346 -9.29 -2.27 -0.66
N SER A 347 -10.61 -2.06 -0.59
CA SER A 347 -11.29 -1.72 0.66
C SER A 347 -11.25 -2.84 1.68
N LEU A 348 -11.50 -4.08 1.25
CA LEU A 348 -11.38 -5.27 2.08
C LEU A 348 -9.94 -5.47 2.54
N ARG A 349 -8.98 -5.34 1.62
CA ARG A 349 -7.55 -5.44 1.96
C ARG A 349 -7.14 -4.41 3.00
N ASN A 350 -7.53 -3.15 2.86
CA ASN A 350 -7.17 -2.10 3.80
C ASN A 350 -7.88 -2.25 5.15
N CYS A 351 -9.12 -2.76 5.16
CA CYS A 351 -9.85 -3.09 6.38
C CYS A 351 -9.13 -4.16 7.21
N PHE A 352 -8.54 -5.14 6.53
CA PHE A 352 -7.98 -6.33 7.18
C PHE A 352 -6.47 -6.29 7.39
N ASN A 353 -5.71 -5.64 6.50
CA ASN A 353 -4.26 -5.54 6.59
C ASN A 353 -3.82 -4.32 7.40
N ALA A 354 -4.42 -4.07 8.57
CA ALA A 354 -3.93 -3.01 9.44
C ALA A 354 -2.47 -3.32 9.83
N ASP A 355 -1.51 -2.58 9.24
CA ASP A 355 -0.07 -2.82 9.33
C ASP A 355 0.40 -3.03 10.78
N GLY A 356 0.45 -4.28 11.23
CA GLY A 356 1.08 -4.72 12.48
C GLY A 356 0.34 -4.37 13.79
N GLY A 357 -0.98 -4.13 13.76
CA GLY A 357 -1.78 -3.93 14.96
C GLY A 357 -2.24 -5.23 15.64
N ASP A 358 -2.51 -5.19 16.95
CA ASP A 358 -3.13 -6.28 17.72
C ASP A 358 -4.57 -6.63 17.25
N ASP A 359 -5.12 -5.86 16.31
CA ASP A 359 -6.46 -5.97 15.72
C ASP A 359 -6.45 -6.60 14.30
N ASP A 360 -5.52 -7.52 14.01
CA ASP A 360 -5.57 -8.30 12.77
C ASP A 360 -6.78 -9.26 12.81
N SER A 361 -7.91 -8.78 12.32
CA SER A 361 -9.15 -9.56 12.30
C SER A 361 -9.08 -10.81 11.43
N LEU A 362 -8.21 -10.86 10.41
CA LEU A 362 -7.99 -12.10 9.63
C LEU A 362 -7.20 -13.11 10.44
N PHE A 363 -6.22 -12.67 11.24
CA PHE A 363 -5.56 -13.53 12.21
C PHE A 363 -6.57 -14.08 13.24
N GLY A 364 -7.42 -13.21 13.80
CA GLY A 364 -8.49 -13.62 14.71
C GLY A 364 -9.42 -14.67 14.08
N PHE A 365 -9.83 -14.47 12.83
CA PHE A 365 -10.66 -15.40 12.08
C PHE A 365 -9.96 -16.73 11.77
N ARG A 366 -8.69 -16.69 11.33
CA ARG A 366 -7.84 -17.86 11.06
C ARG A 366 -7.74 -18.77 12.29
N HIS A 367 -7.65 -18.17 13.48
CA HIS A 367 -7.52 -18.89 14.75
C HIS A 367 -8.86 -19.17 15.46
N GLY A 368 -10.00 -18.84 14.85
CA GLY A 368 -11.32 -19.08 15.41
C GLY A 368 -11.65 -18.21 16.64
N VAL A 369 -10.92 -17.11 16.83
CA VAL A 369 -11.22 -16.08 17.83
C VAL A 369 -12.40 -15.23 17.38
N LEU A 370 -12.48 -14.96 16.08
CA LEU A 370 -13.60 -14.27 15.45
C LEU A 370 -14.41 -15.23 14.58
N ASP A 371 -15.74 -15.09 14.60
CA ASP A 371 -16.62 -15.76 13.66
C ASP A 371 -16.90 -14.92 12.39
N VAL A 372 -17.59 -15.53 11.41
CA VAL A 372 -17.95 -14.85 10.16
C VAL A 372 -18.80 -13.60 10.41
N GLY A 373 -19.75 -13.66 11.36
CA GLY A 373 -20.65 -12.54 11.66
C GLY A 373 -19.91 -11.33 12.22
N GLU A 374 -18.93 -11.57 13.09
CA GLU A 374 -18.05 -10.53 13.64
C GLU A 374 -17.19 -9.88 12.55
N VAL A 375 -16.58 -10.69 11.67
CA VAL A 375 -15.79 -10.17 10.55
C VAL A 375 -16.66 -9.41 9.55
N LEU A 376 -17.88 -9.88 9.25
CA LEU A 376 -18.85 -9.16 8.41
C LEU A 376 -19.22 -7.79 9.00
N LYS A 377 -19.40 -7.72 10.33
CA LYS A 377 -19.69 -6.46 11.03
C LYS A 377 -18.52 -5.49 10.93
N LEU A 378 -17.29 -5.97 11.11
CA LEU A 378 -16.07 -5.18 10.95
C LEU A 378 -15.91 -4.67 9.51
N ALA A 379 -16.08 -5.56 8.53
CA ALA A 379 -16.00 -5.21 7.11
C ALA A 379 -17.03 -4.14 6.77
N LYS A 380 -18.30 -4.34 7.11
CA LYS A 380 -19.39 -3.38 6.86
C LYS A 380 -19.11 -1.99 7.45
N ALA A 381 -18.43 -1.92 8.60
CA ALA A 381 -18.11 -0.65 9.25
C ALA A 381 -16.94 0.09 8.61
N ASN A 382 -16.03 -0.61 7.92
CA ASN A 382 -14.72 -0.07 7.52
C ASN A 382 -14.42 -0.17 6.01
N THR A 383 -15.37 -0.63 5.19
CA THR A 383 -15.20 -0.77 3.74
C THR A 383 -16.14 0.14 2.96
N VAL A 384 -16.00 0.14 1.64
CA VAL A 384 -16.97 0.82 0.77
C VAL A 384 -18.36 0.21 0.94
N ASP A 385 -19.41 1.05 0.90
CA ASP A 385 -20.78 0.54 0.77
C ASP A 385 -20.98 0.04 -0.67
N PRO A 386 -21.19 -1.28 -0.86
CA PRO A 386 -21.23 -1.85 -2.20
C PRO A 386 -22.48 -1.46 -3.01
N GLY A 387 -23.58 -1.02 -2.37
CA GLY A 387 -24.85 -0.76 -3.06
C GLY A 387 -25.28 -1.92 -3.97
N ASP A 388 -25.54 -1.64 -5.25
CA ASP A 388 -25.92 -2.64 -6.27
C ASP A 388 -24.82 -3.69 -6.56
N TYR A 389 -23.58 -3.43 -6.16
CA TYR A 389 -22.45 -4.37 -6.30
C TYR A 389 -22.33 -5.36 -5.14
N ARG A 390 -23.38 -5.51 -4.33
CA ARG A 390 -23.38 -6.35 -3.13
C ARG A 390 -22.90 -7.79 -3.38
N SER A 391 -23.34 -8.42 -4.47
CA SER A 391 -22.91 -9.78 -4.82
C SER A 391 -21.41 -9.86 -5.09
N ALA A 392 -20.82 -8.89 -5.80
CA ALA A 392 -19.38 -8.83 -6.04
C ALA A 392 -18.60 -8.60 -4.74
N TYR A 393 -19.16 -7.79 -3.83
CA TYR A 393 -18.58 -7.55 -2.51
C TYR A 393 -18.59 -8.80 -1.64
N ASP A 394 -19.73 -9.46 -1.50
CA ASP A 394 -19.85 -10.70 -0.71
C ASP A 394 -18.98 -11.81 -1.30
N SER A 395 -18.86 -11.86 -2.64
CA SER A 395 -17.92 -12.75 -3.35
C SER A 395 -16.47 -12.48 -2.97
N GLN A 396 -16.00 -11.23 -3.03
CA GLN A 396 -14.62 -10.91 -2.67
C GLN A 396 -14.33 -11.14 -1.19
N LEU A 397 -15.28 -10.77 -0.32
CA LEU A 397 -15.14 -11.00 1.11
C LEU A 397 -15.07 -12.50 1.42
N PHE A 398 -15.91 -13.33 0.80
CA PHE A 398 -15.80 -14.79 0.91
C PHE A 398 -14.42 -15.29 0.47
N ARG A 399 -13.88 -14.82 -0.66
CA ARG A 399 -12.55 -15.24 -1.13
C ARG A 399 -11.45 -14.89 -0.12
N THR A 400 -11.49 -13.67 0.43
CA THR A 400 -10.56 -13.22 1.47
C THR A 400 -10.65 -14.09 2.73
N LEU A 401 -11.85 -14.34 3.24
CA LEU A 401 -12.01 -15.17 4.44
C LEU A 401 -11.69 -16.64 4.19
N ALA A 402 -12.02 -17.16 3.01
CA ALA A 402 -11.75 -18.55 2.66
C ALA A 402 -10.25 -18.84 2.63
N GLU A 403 -9.43 -17.87 2.21
CA GLU A 403 -7.97 -17.98 2.22
C GLU A 403 -7.41 -18.16 3.64
N GLU A 404 -8.08 -17.57 4.62
CA GLU A 404 -7.71 -17.63 6.04
C GLU A 404 -8.23 -18.89 6.74
N ASN A 405 -9.52 -19.17 6.58
CA ASN A 405 -10.16 -20.36 7.15
C ASN A 405 -11.33 -20.79 6.24
N PRO A 406 -11.09 -21.74 5.30
CA PRO A 406 -12.10 -22.10 4.30
C PRO A 406 -13.37 -22.68 4.92
N HIS A 407 -13.23 -23.48 5.99
CA HIS A 407 -14.38 -24.11 6.62
C HIS A 407 -15.28 -23.09 7.31
N ALA A 408 -14.70 -22.17 8.09
CA ALA A 408 -15.46 -21.11 8.74
C ALA A 408 -16.12 -20.18 7.69
N ALA A 409 -15.41 -19.85 6.61
CA ALA A 409 -15.89 -18.95 5.57
C ALA A 409 -17.12 -19.48 4.81
N LEU A 410 -17.33 -20.80 4.74
CA LEU A 410 -18.52 -21.39 4.09
C LEU A 410 -19.84 -20.87 4.68
N GLY A 411 -19.85 -20.42 5.93
CA GLY A 411 -21.00 -19.78 6.55
C GLY A 411 -21.51 -18.56 5.77
N MET A 412 -20.64 -17.84 5.05
CA MET A 412 -21.02 -16.70 4.20
C MET A 412 -21.90 -17.10 3.00
N LEU A 413 -21.79 -18.35 2.55
CA LEU A 413 -22.54 -18.83 1.40
C LEU A 413 -23.97 -19.26 1.78
N THR A 414 -24.28 -19.26 3.07
CA THR A 414 -25.61 -19.64 3.59
C THR A 414 -26.68 -18.74 3.00
N GLY A 415 -27.68 -19.34 2.36
CA GLY A 415 -28.79 -18.63 1.72
C GLY A 415 -28.57 -18.25 0.26
N MET A 416 -27.35 -18.41 -0.29
CA MET A 416 -27.13 -18.29 -1.73
C MET A 416 -27.71 -19.51 -2.47
N PRO A 417 -28.14 -19.38 -3.74
CA PRO A 417 -28.52 -20.53 -4.56
C PRO A 417 -27.37 -21.56 -4.67
N PRO A 418 -27.63 -22.89 -4.63
CA PRO A 418 -26.57 -23.90 -4.62
C PRO A 418 -25.52 -23.74 -5.74
N LYS A 419 -25.98 -23.47 -6.97
CA LYS A 419 -25.07 -23.23 -8.12
C LYS A 419 -24.14 -22.03 -7.90
N GLU A 420 -24.64 -20.99 -7.24
CA GLU A 420 -23.85 -19.81 -6.91
C GLU A 420 -22.84 -20.12 -5.80
N GLN A 421 -23.21 -20.91 -4.79
CA GLN A 421 -22.28 -21.37 -3.76
C GLN A 421 -21.10 -22.13 -4.37
N GLU A 422 -21.37 -23.08 -5.27
CA GLU A 422 -20.31 -23.87 -5.93
C GLU A 422 -19.40 -22.99 -6.78
N LYS A 423 -19.97 -22.00 -7.48
CA LYS A 423 -19.20 -21.00 -8.21
C LYS A 423 -18.31 -20.17 -7.29
N GLN A 424 -18.81 -19.69 -6.14
CA GLN A 424 -18.02 -18.92 -5.20
C GLN A 424 -16.84 -19.73 -4.64
N LYS A 425 -17.06 -20.99 -4.29
CA LYS A 425 -15.97 -21.90 -3.84
C LYS A 425 -14.91 -22.11 -4.93
N ALA A 426 -15.33 -22.36 -6.17
CA ALA A 426 -14.41 -22.54 -7.30
C ALA A 426 -13.59 -21.27 -7.57
N ASP A 427 -14.25 -20.11 -7.58
CA ASP A 427 -13.60 -18.82 -7.76
C ASP A 427 -12.62 -18.51 -6.62
N ALA A 428 -12.95 -18.85 -5.37
CA ALA A 428 -12.03 -18.71 -4.23
C ALA A 428 -10.79 -19.58 -4.39
N ALA A 429 -10.95 -20.87 -4.71
CA ALA A 429 -9.82 -21.76 -4.96
C ALA A 429 -8.88 -21.21 -6.06
N ARG A 430 -9.46 -20.62 -7.11
CA ARG A 430 -8.72 -19.99 -8.20
C ARG A 430 -7.97 -18.71 -7.78
N ALA A 431 -8.57 -17.91 -6.89
CA ALA A 431 -8.09 -16.58 -6.51
C ALA A 431 -7.09 -16.55 -5.33
N TRP A 432 -7.03 -17.60 -4.50
CA TRP A 432 -6.13 -17.66 -3.33
C TRP A 432 -4.66 -17.35 -3.66
N SER A 433 -3.85 -17.05 -2.64
CA SER A 433 -2.39 -16.97 -2.77
C SER A 433 -1.78 -18.25 -3.35
N ASN A 434 -0.62 -18.09 -3.99
CA ASN A 434 0.19 -19.21 -4.47
C ASN A 434 0.86 -19.99 -3.33
N ASN A 435 0.97 -19.40 -2.14
CA ASN A 435 1.59 -20.01 -0.97
C ASN A 435 0.60 -20.72 -0.04
N ILE A 436 -0.66 -20.85 -0.45
CA ILE A 436 -1.68 -21.51 0.37
C ILE A 436 -1.35 -22.99 0.62
N ASN A 437 -1.61 -23.44 1.85
CA ASN A 437 -1.42 -24.82 2.28
C ASN A 437 -2.10 -25.80 1.28
N PRO A 438 -1.37 -26.80 0.74
CA PRO A 438 -1.91 -27.77 -0.20
C PRO A 438 -3.16 -28.51 0.28
N ASP A 439 -3.21 -28.90 1.56
CA ASP A 439 -4.35 -29.61 2.14
C ASP A 439 -5.58 -28.72 2.26
N ALA A 440 -5.40 -27.44 2.63
CA ALA A 440 -6.50 -26.48 2.70
C ALA A 440 -7.12 -26.25 1.32
N PHE A 441 -6.27 -26.12 0.29
CA PHE A 441 -6.71 -26.00 -1.10
C PHE A 441 -7.43 -27.25 -1.59
N PHE A 442 -6.88 -28.44 -1.31
CA PHE A 442 -7.53 -29.70 -1.66
C PHE A 442 -8.93 -29.78 -1.05
N ARG A 443 -9.07 -29.54 0.27
CA ARG A 443 -10.37 -29.56 0.95
C ARG A 443 -11.40 -28.62 0.32
N LEU A 444 -11.00 -27.40 -0.03
CA LEU A 444 -11.92 -26.47 -0.71
C LEU A 444 -12.34 -27.02 -2.08
N THR A 445 -11.38 -27.43 -2.92
CA THR A 445 -11.68 -27.94 -4.27
C THR A 445 -12.48 -29.25 -4.27
N GLU A 446 -12.37 -30.07 -3.22
CA GLU A 446 -13.16 -31.28 -3.03
C GLU A 446 -14.60 -30.98 -2.62
N SER A 447 -14.82 -29.86 -1.91
CA SER A 447 -16.16 -29.41 -1.51
C SER A 447 -17.00 -28.80 -2.65
N VAL A 448 -16.43 -28.69 -3.86
CA VAL A 448 -17.12 -28.11 -5.03
C VAL A 448 -17.85 -29.20 -5.81
N ASP A 449 -19.18 -29.14 -5.84
CA ASP A 449 -19.98 -29.99 -6.72
C ASP A 449 -19.89 -29.46 -8.16
N THR A 450 -19.30 -30.28 -9.02
CA THR A 450 -19.06 -29.96 -10.43
C THR A 450 -19.87 -30.85 -11.38
N THR A 451 -20.88 -31.54 -10.85
CA THR A 451 -21.70 -32.49 -11.60
C THR A 451 -22.52 -31.77 -12.66
N GLY A 452 -22.21 -32.05 -13.94
CA GLY A 452 -22.94 -31.47 -15.07
C GLY A 452 -22.66 -29.98 -15.32
N ASP A 453 -21.60 -29.42 -14.74
CA ASP A 453 -21.19 -28.02 -14.95
C ASP A 453 -19.75 -27.94 -15.50
N ASP A 454 -19.63 -27.93 -16.83
CA ASP A 454 -18.33 -27.83 -17.53
C ASP A 454 -17.59 -26.52 -17.21
N GLY A 455 -18.32 -25.45 -16.85
CA GLY A 455 -17.73 -24.17 -16.47
C GLY A 455 -16.98 -24.26 -15.15
N LEU A 456 -17.58 -24.89 -14.14
CA LEU A 456 -16.93 -25.15 -12.86
C LEU A 456 -15.76 -26.14 -13.00
N GLN A 457 -15.91 -27.17 -13.84
CA GLN A 457 -14.83 -28.11 -14.15
C GLN A 457 -13.60 -27.38 -14.70
N ALA A 458 -13.80 -26.47 -15.66
CA ALA A 458 -12.73 -25.67 -16.25
C ALA A 458 -12.11 -24.70 -15.24
N SER A 459 -12.93 -24.05 -14.40
CA SER A 459 -12.45 -23.13 -13.36
C SER A 459 -11.55 -23.84 -12.34
N LEU A 460 -11.94 -25.03 -11.88
CA LEU A 460 -11.11 -25.84 -10.98
C LEU A 460 -9.83 -26.34 -11.64
N GLN A 461 -9.85 -26.69 -12.92
CA GLN A 461 -8.63 -27.06 -13.64
C GLN A 461 -7.65 -25.87 -13.69
N ASP A 462 -8.11 -24.66 -14.02
CA ASP A 462 -7.27 -23.45 -14.01
C ASP A 462 -6.72 -23.15 -12.60
N ALA A 463 -7.52 -23.36 -11.55
CA ALA A 463 -7.04 -23.24 -10.17
C ALA A 463 -5.89 -24.23 -9.89
N TRP A 464 -6.07 -25.52 -10.25
CA TRP A 464 -5.03 -26.54 -10.10
C TRP A 464 -3.77 -26.24 -10.93
N ASP A 465 -3.91 -25.71 -12.15
CA ASP A 465 -2.78 -25.34 -13.01
C ASP A 465 -1.94 -24.24 -12.36
N ARG A 466 -2.58 -23.18 -11.88
CA ARG A 466 -1.94 -22.07 -11.18
C ARG A 466 -1.20 -22.52 -9.92
N LYS A 467 -1.89 -23.31 -9.06
CA LYS A 467 -1.30 -23.76 -7.78
C LYS A 467 -0.19 -24.77 -7.99
N SER A 468 -0.35 -25.68 -8.93
CA SER A 468 0.68 -26.70 -9.19
C SER A 468 1.97 -26.06 -9.68
N HIS A 469 1.89 -25.07 -10.58
CA HIS A 469 3.08 -24.35 -11.03
C HIS A 469 3.85 -23.72 -9.87
N ALA A 470 3.17 -22.95 -9.00
CA ALA A 470 3.80 -22.32 -7.85
C ALA A 470 4.36 -23.35 -6.84
N ARG A 471 3.64 -24.44 -6.59
CA ARG A 471 4.04 -25.47 -5.62
C ARG A 471 5.19 -26.33 -6.12
N ILE A 472 5.30 -26.59 -7.42
CA ILE A 472 6.47 -27.26 -7.98
C ILE A 472 7.72 -26.38 -7.77
N HIS A 473 7.61 -25.06 -7.98
CA HIS A 473 8.73 -24.16 -7.70
C HIS A 473 9.12 -24.14 -6.22
N ALA A 474 8.15 -24.16 -5.31
CA ALA A 474 8.41 -24.09 -3.87
C ALA A 474 8.89 -25.42 -3.26
N TYR A 475 8.30 -26.55 -3.68
CA TYR A 475 8.46 -27.85 -3.01
C TYR A 475 9.10 -28.94 -3.89
N GLY A 476 9.27 -28.70 -5.19
CA GLY A 476 9.87 -29.65 -6.13
C GLY A 476 9.17 -31.01 -6.15
N THR A 477 9.95 -32.07 -6.03
CA THR A 477 9.48 -33.47 -6.01
C THR A 477 8.53 -33.76 -4.84
N SER A 478 8.69 -33.08 -3.70
CA SER A 478 7.85 -33.29 -2.51
C SER A 478 6.37 -32.98 -2.79
N TYR A 479 6.08 -32.07 -3.72
CA TYR A 479 4.69 -31.79 -4.12
C TYR A 479 4.06 -32.94 -4.90
N LEU A 480 4.82 -33.60 -5.78
CA LEU A 480 4.35 -34.78 -6.50
C LEU A 480 4.12 -35.96 -5.53
N GLU A 481 5.00 -36.14 -4.55
CA GLU A 481 4.81 -37.14 -3.49
C GLU A 481 3.53 -36.89 -2.70
N TRP A 482 3.25 -35.63 -2.32
CA TRP A 482 1.98 -35.27 -1.69
C TRP A 482 0.78 -35.61 -2.60
N ILE A 483 0.81 -35.29 -3.89
CA ILE A 483 -0.28 -35.65 -4.83
C ILE A 483 -0.51 -37.16 -4.90
N LYS A 484 0.54 -37.98 -4.83
CA LYS A 484 0.39 -39.45 -4.81
C LYS A 484 -0.43 -39.93 -3.62
N THR A 485 -0.36 -39.24 -2.48
CA THR A 485 -1.13 -39.57 -1.26
C THR A 485 -2.61 -39.17 -1.33
N LEU A 486 -3.01 -38.31 -2.28
CA LEU A 486 -4.40 -37.91 -2.42
C LEU A 486 -5.31 -39.10 -2.80
N PRO A 487 -6.59 -39.10 -2.36
CA PRO A 487 -7.58 -40.07 -2.79
C PRO A 487 -7.73 -40.09 -4.32
N THR A 488 -8.01 -41.27 -4.88
CA THR A 488 -8.34 -41.37 -6.31
C THR A 488 -9.61 -40.58 -6.61
N GLY A 489 -9.58 -39.73 -7.63
CA GLY A 489 -10.72 -38.90 -8.00
C GLY A 489 -10.34 -37.71 -8.88
N ALA A 490 -11.32 -36.84 -9.13
CA ALA A 490 -11.17 -35.71 -10.06
C ALA A 490 -10.02 -34.77 -9.67
N ASN A 491 -9.87 -34.44 -8.38
CA ASN A 491 -8.82 -33.52 -7.92
C ASN A 491 -7.40 -34.06 -8.11
N LYS A 492 -7.15 -35.35 -7.79
CA LYS A 492 -5.86 -36.01 -8.07
C LYS A 492 -5.55 -35.98 -9.57
N THR A 493 -6.55 -36.28 -10.41
CA THR A 493 -6.42 -36.21 -11.87
C THR A 493 -6.10 -34.80 -12.36
N ARG A 494 -6.79 -33.77 -11.85
CA ARG A 494 -6.50 -32.36 -12.20
C ARG A 494 -5.08 -31.97 -11.82
N ALA A 495 -4.66 -32.28 -10.59
CA ALA A 495 -3.31 -31.98 -10.08
C ALA A 495 -2.22 -32.63 -10.94
N LEU A 496 -2.37 -33.92 -11.27
CA LEU A 496 -1.42 -34.62 -12.13
C LEU A 496 -1.39 -34.07 -13.56
N LYS A 497 -2.55 -33.69 -14.13
CA LYS A 497 -2.62 -33.01 -15.43
C LYS A 497 -1.85 -31.68 -15.41
N SER A 498 -2.03 -30.89 -14.37
CA SER A 498 -1.32 -29.62 -14.17
C SER A 498 0.20 -29.81 -14.12
N ILE A 499 0.70 -30.83 -13.41
CA ILE A 499 2.14 -31.15 -13.37
C ILE A 499 2.63 -31.63 -14.75
N ALA A 500 1.87 -32.51 -15.40
CA ALA A 500 2.22 -33.03 -16.72
C ALA A 500 2.34 -31.93 -17.78
N GLN A 501 1.54 -30.87 -17.68
CA GLN A 501 1.51 -29.73 -18.60
C GLN A 501 2.47 -28.59 -18.20
N GLY A 502 2.94 -28.56 -16.94
CA GLY A 502 3.73 -27.46 -16.39
C GLY A 502 5.16 -27.30 -16.92
N GLY A 503 5.65 -28.22 -17.77
CA GLY A 503 6.96 -28.10 -18.42
C GLY A 503 8.18 -28.52 -17.59
N PHE A 504 7.98 -29.10 -16.40
CA PHE A 504 9.04 -29.59 -15.51
C PHE A 504 9.44 -31.02 -15.89
N SER A 505 10.33 -31.17 -16.87
CA SER A 505 10.58 -32.41 -17.63
C SER A 505 10.49 -33.73 -16.84
N GLN A 506 11.19 -33.87 -15.71
CA GLN A 506 11.14 -35.10 -14.90
C GLN A 506 9.78 -35.31 -14.22
N LEU A 507 9.26 -34.29 -13.53
CA LEU A 507 7.98 -34.34 -12.83
C LEU A 507 6.81 -34.51 -13.80
N SER A 508 6.86 -33.85 -14.95
CA SER A 508 5.83 -33.94 -15.99
C SER A 508 5.75 -35.35 -16.57
N VAL A 509 6.88 -36.02 -16.81
CA VAL A 509 6.92 -37.42 -17.27
C VAL A 509 6.36 -38.36 -16.21
N GLU A 510 6.73 -38.17 -14.94
CA GLU A 510 6.24 -39.02 -13.85
C GLU A 510 4.74 -38.85 -13.60
N ALA A 511 4.24 -37.61 -13.56
CA ALA A 511 2.81 -37.33 -13.45
C ALA A 511 2.02 -37.92 -14.64
N GLY A 512 2.57 -37.85 -15.85
CA GLY A 512 2.01 -38.49 -17.03
C GLY A 512 1.93 -40.03 -16.91
N LYS A 513 2.91 -40.68 -16.29
CA LYS A 513 2.84 -42.12 -16.01
C LYS A 513 1.72 -42.45 -15.02
N LEU A 514 1.60 -41.67 -13.94
CA LEU A 514 0.57 -41.86 -12.91
C LEU A 514 -0.85 -41.66 -13.47
N LEU A 515 -1.05 -40.73 -14.41
CA LEU A 515 -2.34 -40.53 -15.08
C LEU A 515 -2.79 -41.73 -15.94
N ASN A 516 -1.85 -42.54 -16.41
CA ASN A 516 -2.12 -43.71 -17.26
C ASN A 516 -2.17 -45.02 -16.47
N GLN A 517 -2.01 -44.97 -15.15
CA GLN A 517 -2.19 -46.13 -14.29
C GLN A 517 -3.69 -46.34 -14.00
N PRO A 518 -4.20 -47.57 -14.15
CA PRO A 518 -5.61 -47.88 -13.97
C PRO A 518 -6.10 -47.74 -12.52
#